data_AF-A0A1G6GM09-F1
#
_entry.id   AF-A0A1G6GM09-F1
#
_cell.length_a   1.000
_cell.length_b   1.000
_cell.length_c   1.000
_cell.angle_alpha   90.00
_cell.angle_beta   90.00
_cell.angle_gamma   90.00
#
_symmetry.space_group_name_H-M   'P 1'
#
loop_
_entity.id
_entity.type
_entity.pdbx_description
1 polymer ?
#
loop_
_entity_poly.entity_id
_entity_poly.type
_entity_poly.pdbx_seq_one_letter_code
_entity_poly.pdbx_strand_id
1 'polypeptide(L)' 'MTEIVYISTNLGTSCKECEQWIDGSQDFEGSVNHYLIEHSYKIEHIGSETIDGPDGKPWLTTVAVLSK' A
#
# COMPACT_ATOMS: atom_id res chain seq x y z
N MET A 1 -9.45 -9.35 -15.68
CA MET A 1 -8.06 -8.89 -15.49
C MET A 1 -7.87 -8.77 -14.00
N THR A 2 -6.77 -9.28 -13.44
CA THR A 2 -6.51 -9.19 -12.00
C THR A 2 -5.94 -7.81 -11.70
N GLU A 3 -6.57 -7.07 -10.80
CA GLU A 3 -6.08 -5.77 -10.39
C GLU A 3 -5.15 -5.92 -9.20
N ILE A 4 -3.93 -5.38 -9.33
CA ILE A 4 -2.92 -5.41 -8.27
C ILE A 4 -2.75 -4.02 -7.69
N VAL A 5 -2.82 -3.95 -6.36
CA VAL A 5 -2.58 -2.73 -5.59
C VAL A 5 -1.37 -2.95 -4.71
N TYR A 6 -0.51 -1.93 -4.67
CA TYR A 6 0.68 -1.89 -3.83
C TYR A 6 0.53 -0.73 -2.85
N ILE A 7 0.60 -1.03 -1.56
CA ILE A 7 0.51 -0.06 -0.47
C ILE A 7 1.83 -0.13 0.29
N SER A 8 2.40 1.01 0.64
CA SER A 8 3.68 1.05 1.36
C SER A 8 3.69 2.15 2.42
N THR A 9 4.49 1.96 3.48
CA THR A 9 4.63 2.96 4.56
C THR A 9 5.42 4.20 4.15
N ASN A 10 5.74 4.38 2.88
CA ASN A 10 6.49 5.53 2.37
C ASN A 10 5.76 6.27 1.23
N LEU A 11 4.56 5.83 0.84
CA LEU A 11 3.84 6.43 -0.28
C LEU A 11 2.40 6.74 0.10
N GLY A 12 1.96 7.92 -0.31
CA GLY A 12 0.54 8.27 -0.41
C GLY A 12 0.10 8.26 -1.87
N THR A 13 -1.08 7.73 -2.15
CA THR A 13 -1.69 7.67 -3.47
C THR A 13 -3.21 7.72 -3.37
N SER A 14 -3.89 8.08 -4.46
CA SER A 14 -5.35 7.90 -4.54
C SER A 14 -5.72 6.42 -4.67
N CYS A 15 -6.85 6.04 -4.07
CA CYS A 15 -7.47 4.74 -4.23
C CYS A 15 -7.85 4.52 -5.70
N LYS A 16 -7.58 3.32 -6.22
CA LYS A 16 -7.89 2.98 -7.61
C LYS A 16 -9.39 2.83 -7.90
N GLU A 17 -10.22 2.69 -6.86
CA GLU A 17 -11.66 2.37 -7.00
C GLU A 17 -12.59 3.52 -6.62
N CYS A 18 -12.23 4.36 -5.63
CA CYS A 18 -13.16 5.37 -5.08
C CYS A 18 -12.55 6.75 -4.78
N GLU A 19 -11.41 7.10 -5.39
CA GLU A 19 -10.74 8.42 -5.27
C GLU A 19 -10.25 8.80 -3.85
N GLN A 20 -10.59 8.02 -2.82
CA GLN A 20 -10.11 8.24 -1.45
C GLN A 20 -8.59 8.32 -1.42
N TRP A 21 -8.04 9.30 -0.71
CA TRP A 21 -6.61 9.37 -0.48
C TRP A 21 -6.16 8.28 0.49
N ILE A 22 -5.16 7.49 0.08
CA ILE A 22 -4.59 6.38 0.82
C ILE A 22 -3.14 6.76 1.14
N ASP A 23 -2.83 6.95 2.42
CA ASP A 23 -1.49 7.32 2.87
C ASP A 23 -0.93 6.25 3.80
N GLY A 24 -0.16 5.33 3.24
CA GLY A 24 0.45 4.27 4.03
C GLY A 24 1.50 4.79 5.01
N SER A 25 2.05 6.00 4.81
CA SER A 25 2.99 6.61 5.76
C SER A 25 2.32 7.11 7.03
N GLN A 26 1.03 7.45 6.96
CA GLN A 26 0.24 7.91 8.11
C GLN A 26 -0.58 6.77 8.73
N ASP A 27 -1.22 5.96 7.89
CA ASP A 27 -2.11 4.88 8.34
C ASP A 27 -2.07 3.69 7.37
N PHE A 28 -1.04 2.87 7.50
CA PHE A 28 -0.87 1.66 6.69
C PHE A 28 -1.97 0.63 6.91
N GLU A 29 -2.39 0.40 8.15
CA GLU A 29 -3.42 -0.57 8.48
C GLU A 29 -4.77 -0.14 7.91
N GLY A 30 -5.18 1.11 8.12
CA GLY A 30 -6.41 1.65 7.55
C GLY A 30 -6.38 1.66 6.01
N SER A 31 -5.23 1.99 5.42
CA SER A 31 -5.01 1.92 3.98
C SER A 31 -5.24 0.51 3.42
N VAL A 32 -4.70 -0.53 4.06
CA VAL A 32 -4.91 -1.93 3.67
C VAL A 32 -6.38 -2.31 3.89
N ASN A 33 -6.93 -2.04 5.07
CA ASN A 33 -8.30 -2.40 5.42
C ASN A 33 -9.35 -1.75 4.50
N HIS A 34 -9.11 -0.53 4.01
CA HIS A 34 -9.95 0.12 3.01
C HIS A 34 -10.14 -0.78 1.77
N TYR A 35 -9.05 -1.29 1.20
CA TYR A 35 -9.13 -2.17 0.03
C TYR A 35 -9.76 -3.53 0.35
N LEU A 36 -9.48 -4.10 1.52
CA LEU A 36 -10.02 -5.41 1.92
C LEU A 36 -11.53 -5.36 2.18
N ILE A 37 -11.99 -4.34 2.90
CA ILE A 37 -13.37 -4.26 3.41
C ILE A 37 -14.28 -3.58 2.38
N GLU A 38 -13.86 -2.45 1.82
CA GLU A 38 -14.72 -1.64 0.95
C GLU A 38 -14.68 -2.11 -0.51
N HIS A 39 -13.53 -2.63 -0.96
CA HIS A 39 -13.33 -3.02 -2.36
C HIS A 39 -13.16 -4.53 -2.59
N SER A 40 -13.24 -5.33 -1.52
CA SER A 40 -13.16 -6.80 -1.56
C SER A 40 -11.86 -7.37 -2.14
N TYR A 41 -10.73 -6.65 -1.96
CA TYR A 41 -9.41 -7.17 -2.30
C TYR A 41 -8.98 -8.27 -1.33
N LYS A 42 -7.96 -9.03 -1.70
CA LYS A 42 -7.30 -10.04 -0.86
C LYS A 42 -5.83 -9.70 -0.66
N ILE A 43 -5.28 -10.09 0.48
CA ILE A 43 -3.85 -9.98 0.75
C ILE A 43 -3.13 -11.11 0.01
N GLU A 44 -2.19 -10.75 -0.84
CA GLU A 44 -1.25 -11.68 -1.45
C GLU A 44 0.07 -11.73 -0.67
N HIS A 45 0.54 -10.57 -0.19
CA HIS A 45 1.78 -10.44 0.54
C HIS A 45 1.76 -9.26 1.51
N ILE A 46 2.35 -9.44 2.68
CA ILE A 46 2.77 -8.35 3.56
C ILE A 46 4.22 -8.63 3.98
N GLY A 47 5.09 -7.63 3.85
CA GLY A 47 6.51 -7.79 4.14
C GLY A 47 7.22 -6.46 4.28
N SER A 48 8.55 -6.54 4.36
CA SER A 48 9.42 -5.36 4.38
C SER A 48 10.30 -5.33 3.15
N GLU A 49 10.44 -4.15 2.56
CA GLU A 49 11.35 -3.89 1.45
C GLU A 49 12.29 -2.74 1.82
N THR A 50 13.47 -2.75 1.21
CA THR A 50 14.44 -1.65 1.34
C THR A 50 14.43 -0.87 0.04
N ILE A 51 14.17 0.43 0.13
CA ILE A 51 14.12 1.32 -1.04
C ILE A 51 15.13 2.46 -0.90
N ASP A 52 15.58 3.02 -2.01
CA ASP A 52 16.45 4.18 -1.98
C ASP A 52 15.69 5.41 -1.46
N GLY A 53 16.16 5.96 -0.35
CA GLY A 53 15.67 7.20 0.22
C GLY A 53 16.17 8.43 -0.55
N PRO A 54 15.49 9.58 -0.42
CA PRO A 54 15.91 10.84 -1.05
C PRO A 54 17.28 11.34 -0.57
N ASP A 55 17.78 10.85 0.57
CA ASP A 55 19.12 11.14 1.09
C ASP A 55 20.20 10.17 0.56
N GLY A 56 19.85 9.28 -0.37
CA GLY A 56 20.74 8.27 -0.93
C GLY A 56 21.03 7.12 0.03
N LYS A 57 20.28 7.00 1.12
CA LYS A 57 20.38 5.88 2.07
C LYS A 57 19.19 4.94 1.92
N PRO A 58 19.39 3.64 2.18
CA PRO A 58 18.29 2.68 2.19
C PRO A 58 17.29 2.99 3.30
N TRP A 59 16.00 3.08 2.95
CA TRP A 59 14.88 3.19 3.88
C TRP A 59 14.13 1.87 3.95
N LEU A 60 13.91 1.37 5.17
CA LEU A 60 13.08 0.21 5.41
C LEU A 60 11.61 0.61 5.34
N THR A 61 10.84 -0.07 4.51
CA THR A 61 9.42 0.21 4.27
C THR A 61 8.63 -1.08 4.45
N THR A 62 7.45 -1.01 5.08
CA THR A 62 6.50 -2.12 5.10
C THR A 62 5.56 -2.00 3.92
N VAL A 63 5.28 -3.13 3.27
CA VAL A 63 4.54 -3.17 2.00
C VAL A 63 3.44 -4.21 2.07
N ALA A 64 2.31 -3.92 1.42
CA ALA A 64 1.22 -4.85 1.21
C ALA A 64 0.90 -4.94 -0.29
N VAL A 65 0.82 -6.16 -0.79
CA VAL A 65 0.39 -6.46 -2.16
C VAL A 65 -0.99 -7.09 -2.08
N LEU A 66 -1.96 -6.47 -2.75
CA LEU A 66 -3.36 -6.89 -2.75
C LEU A 66 -3.82 -7.23 -4.17
N SER A 67 -4.73 -8.19 -4.30
CA SER A 67 -5.32 -8.60 -5.58
C SER A 67 -6.85 -8.63 -5.56
N LYS A 68 -7.45 -8.41 -6.74
CA LYS A 68 -8.89 -8.58 -7.02
C LYS A 68 -9.10 -9.19 -8.40
#